data_AF-A0A5N5L7V3-F1
#
_entry.id   AF-A0A5N5L7V3-F1
#
_cell.length_a   1.000
_cell.length_b   1.000
_cell.length_c   1.000
_cell.angle_alpha   90.00
_cell.angle_beta   90.00
_cell.angle_gamma   90.00
#
_symmetry.space_group_name_H-M   'P 1'
#
loop_
_entity.id
_entity.type
_entity.pdbx_description
1 polymer ?
#
loop_
_entity_poly.entity_id
_entity_poly.type
_entity_poly.pdbx_seq_one_letter_code
_entity_poly.pdbx_strand_id
1 'polypeptide(L)'
;MLLASNPEWQARARSEVKQVCDGHLPDLAMLGKMKVIKTVVLEVLRPYPAVAVVSRRALQDVKLCDMQVPKGVNMWIWAPRP
;
A
#
# COMPACT_ATOMS: atom_id res chain seq x y z
N MET A 1 -0.50 3.71 -16.44
CA MET A 1 0.59 4.43 -17.13
C MET A 1 1.68 4.99 -16.20
N LEU A 2 1.51 5.02 -14.87
CA LEU A 2 2.47 5.65 -13.94
C LEU A 2 3.92 5.14 -14.05
N LEU A 3 4.12 3.82 -14.12
CA LEU A 3 5.47 3.26 -14.26
C LEU A 3 6.05 3.49 -15.66
N ALA A 4 5.21 3.49 -16.70
CA ALA A 4 5.65 3.75 -18.08
C ALA A 4 6.10 5.20 -18.28
N SER A 5 5.53 6.15 -17.53
CA SER A 5 5.96 7.55 -17.51
C SER A 5 7.24 7.80 -16.70
N ASN A 6 7.74 6.78 -15.98
CA ASN A 6 8.92 6.87 -15.12
C ASN A 6 9.97 5.81 -15.54
N PRO A 7 10.67 6.02 -16.68
CA PRO A 7 11.55 5.02 -17.27
C PRO A 7 12.73 4.62 -16.36
N GLU A 8 13.22 5.53 -15.52
CA GLU A 8 14.27 5.23 -14.53
C GLU A 8 13.80 4.18 -13.50
N TRP A 9 12.61 4.36 -12.94
CA TRP A 9 12.01 3.40 -12.01
C TRP A 9 11.68 2.07 -12.69
N GLN A 10 11.24 2.12 -13.95
CA GLN A 10 11.02 0.92 -14.75
C GLN A 10 12.33 0.13 -14.98
N ALA A 11 13.44 0.81 -15.28
CA ALA A 11 14.74 0.18 -15.44
C ALA A 11 15.23 -0.45 -14.13
N ARG A 12 15.08 0.26 -13.00
CA ARG A 12 15.42 -0.25 -11.66
C ARG A 12 14.62 -1.50 -11.30
N ALA A 13 13.31 -1.48 -11.53
CA ALA A 13 12.45 -2.64 -11.27
C ALA A 13 12.84 -3.85 -12.14
N ARG A 14 13.15 -3.63 -13.44
CA ARG A 14 13.62 -4.70 -14.34
C ARG A 14 14.97 -5.28 -13.92
N SER A 15 15.89 -4.44 -13.44
CA SER A 15 17.19 -4.88 -12.93
C SER A 15 17.02 -5.77 -11.70
N GLU A 16 16.19 -5.34 -10.75
CA GLU A 16 15.91 -6.12 -9.53
C GLU A 16 15.29 -7.49 -9.85
N VAL A 17 14.30 -7.55 -10.74
CA VAL A 17 13.70 -8.83 -11.15
C VAL A 17 14.72 -9.76 -11.79
N LYS A 18 15.56 -9.24 -12.69
CA LYS A 18 16.62 -10.05 -13.30
C LYS A 18 17.59 -10.61 -12.26
N GLN A 19 17.98 -9.79 -11.29
CA GLN A 19 18.92 -10.19 -10.25
C GLN A 19 18.32 -11.20 -9.25
N VAL A 20 17.04 -11.08 -8.91
CA VAL A 20 16.39 -11.91 -7.87
C VAL A 20 15.80 -13.19 -8.45
N CYS A 21 15.15 -13.13 -9.62
CA CYS A 21 14.48 -14.28 -10.21
C CYS A 21 15.38 -15.10 -11.13
N ASP A 22 16.40 -14.51 -11.76
CA ASP A 22 17.30 -15.19 -12.71
C ASP A 22 16.57 -16.11 -13.71
N GLY A 23 15.43 -15.64 -14.26
CA GLY A 23 14.59 -16.40 -15.20
C GLY A 23 13.65 -17.45 -14.58
N HIS A 24 13.70 -17.68 -13.28
CA HIS A 24 12.80 -18.58 -12.56
C HIS A 24 11.49 -17.89 -12.15
N LEU A 25 10.47 -18.69 -11.84
CA LEU A 25 9.23 -18.19 -11.28
C LEU A 25 9.48 -17.61 -9.89
N PRO A 26 8.97 -16.40 -9.58
CA PRO A 26 9.18 -15.79 -8.27
C PRO A 26 8.50 -16.60 -7.16
N ASP A 27 9.29 -16.97 -6.15
CA ASP A 27 8.79 -17.58 -4.91
C ASP A 27 8.53 -16.53 -3.81
N LEU A 28 7.94 -16.95 -2.68
CA LEU A 28 7.65 -16.08 -1.54
C LEU A 28 8.89 -15.46 -0.89
N ALA A 29 10.03 -16.18 -0.88
CA ALA A 29 11.28 -15.69 -0.32
C ALA A 29 11.96 -14.65 -1.23
N MET A 30 11.84 -14.81 -2.55
CA MET A 30 12.27 -13.90 -3.60
C MET A 30 11.44 -12.62 -3.56
N LEU A 31 10.12 -12.73 -3.41
CA LEU A 31 9.24 -11.57 -3.25
C LEU A 31 9.64 -10.70 -2.04
N GLY A 32 10.06 -11.34 -0.93
CA GLY A 32 10.59 -10.63 0.24
C GLY A 32 11.86 -9.81 -0.03
N LYS A 33 12.64 -10.18 -1.05
CA LYS A 33 13.88 -9.50 -1.45
C LYS A 33 13.66 -8.36 -2.45
N MET A 34 12.50 -8.29 -3.11
CA MET A 34 12.17 -7.27 -4.12
C MET A 34 11.73 -5.95 -3.49
N LYS A 35 12.70 -5.12 -3.10
CA LYS A 35 12.44 -3.85 -2.41
C LYS A 35 11.96 -2.78 -3.38
N VAL A 36 12.55 -2.69 -4.58
CA VAL A 36 12.20 -1.67 -5.57
C VAL A 36 10.77 -1.86 -6.06
N ILE A 37 10.37 -3.10 -6.39
CA ILE A 37 8.98 -3.38 -6.80
C ILE A 37 8.01 -3.01 -5.67
N LYS A 38 8.33 -3.39 -4.43
CA LYS A 38 7.50 -3.04 -3.27
C LYS A 38 7.33 -1.53 -3.15
N THR A 39 8.40 -0.76 -3.28
CA THR A 39 8.35 0.71 -3.23
C THR A 39 7.49 1.28 -4.36
N VAL A 40 7.64 0.79 -5.60
CA VAL A 40 6.81 1.22 -6.74
C VAL A 40 5.33 0.98 -6.47
N VAL A 41 4.96 -0.20 -5.96
CA VAL A 41 3.55 -0.52 -5.65
C VAL A 41 3.02 0.40 -4.54
N LEU A 42 3.79 0.61 -3.47
CA LEU A 42 3.37 1.48 -2.36
C LEU A 42 3.22 2.94 -2.80
N GLU A 43 4.12 3.45 -3.64
CA GLU A 43 4.04 4.82 -4.13
C GLU A 43 2.85 5.04 -5.07
N VAL A 44 2.44 4.02 -5.82
CA VAL A 44 1.21 4.07 -6.65
C VAL A 44 -0.05 4.03 -5.78
N LEU A 45 -0.04 3.22 -4.72
CA LEU A 45 -1.19 3.10 -3.81
C LEU A 45 -1.41 4.35 -2.94
N ARG A 46 -0.39 5.19 -2.75
CA ARG A 46 -0.50 6.43 -2.00
C ARG A 46 -1.50 7.43 -2.61
N PRO A 47 -1.41 7.79 -3.92
CA PRO A 47 -2.44 8.59 -4.58
C PRO A 47 -3.65 7.80 -5.09
N TYR A 48 -3.49 6.49 -5.35
CA TYR A 48 -4.56 5.64 -5.85
C TYR A 48 -4.82 4.46 -4.90
N PRO A 49 -5.34 4.71 -3.69
CA PRO A 49 -5.62 3.65 -2.74
C PRO A 49 -6.70 2.71 -3.30
N ALA A 50 -6.53 1.40 -3.13
CA ALA A 50 -7.52 0.41 -3.56
C ALA A 50 -8.85 0.53 -2.78
N VAL A 51 -8.79 1.06 -1.56
CA VAL A 51 -9.94 1.29 -0.68
C VAL A 51 -9.97 2.77 -0.29
N ALA A 52 -10.99 3.50 -0.73
CA ALA A 52 -11.12 4.92 -0.46
C ALA A 52 -11.54 5.21 1.00
N VAL A 53 -12.34 4.33 1.61
CA VAL A 53 -12.88 4.50 2.96
C VAL A 53 -12.91 3.15 3.68
N VAL A 54 -12.48 3.15 4.92
CA VAL A 54 -12.53 2.02 5.82
C VAL A 54 -13.60 2.27 6.88
N SER A 55 -14.65 1.44 6.89
CA SER A 55 -15.68 1.50 7.93
C SER A 55 -15.22 0.78 9.20
N ARG A 56 -15.52 1.39 10.35
CA ARG A 56 -15.28 0.83 11.69
C ARG A 56 -16.50 1.09 12.56
N ARG A 57 -16.75 0.23 13.54
CA ARG A 57 -17.79 0.43 14.54
C ARG A 57 -17.18 0.43 15.93
N ALA A 58 -17.52 1.41 16.75
CA ALA A 58 -17.13 1.45 18.16
C ALA A 58 -17.83 0.30 18.90
N LEU A 59 -17.05 -0.68 19.38
CA LEU A 59 -17.60 -1.82 20.15
C LEU A 59 -17.83 -1.48 21.63
N GLN A 60 -17.17 -0.42 22.10
CA GLN A 60 -17.25 0.16 23.43
C GLN A 60 -17.04 1.68 23.30
N ASP A 61 -17.22 2.41 24.38
CA ASP A 61 -16.91 3.84 24.39
C ASP A 61 -15.40 4.04 24.21
N VAL A 62 -15.01 4.83 23.21
CA VAL A 62 -13.62 5.10 22.84
C VAL A 62 -13.37 6.59 22.78
N LYS A 63 -12.26 7.04 23.37
CA LYS A 63 -11.77 8.41 23.19
C LYS A 63 -10.81 8.44 22.00
N LEU A 64 -11.18 9.15 20.95
CA LEU A 64 -10.36 9.34 19.75
C LEU A 64 -9.86 10.79 19.73
N CYS A 65 -8.57 11.00 19.97
CA CYS A 65 -8.00 12.33 20.22
C CYS A 65 -8.80 13.07 21.32
N ASP A 66 -9.42 14.21 20.99
CA ASP A 66 -10.25 14.99 21.90
C ASP A 66 -11.75 14.68 21.81
N MET A 67 -12.14 13.71 20.97
CA MET A 67 -13.54 13.32 20.77
C MET A 67 -13.88 12.04 21.54
N GLN A 68 -15.03 12.01 22.20
CA GLN A 68 -15.61 10.79 22.76
C GLN A 68 -16.55 10.15 21.76
N VAL A 69 -16.32 8.89 21.41
CA VAL A 69 -17.14 8.09 20.49
C VAL A 69 -17.85 7.01 21.29
N PRO A 70 -19.18 7.10 21.47
CA PRO A 70 -19.95 6.10 22.18
C PRO A 70 -20.01 4.75 21.45
N LYS A 71 -20.26 3.69 22.21
CA LYS A 71 -20.52 2.34 21.71
C LYS A 71 -21.64 2.35 20.67
N GLY A 72 -21.39 1.65 19.57
CA GLY A 72 -22.35 1.42 18.51
C GLY A 72 -22.25 2.39 17.33
N VAL A 73 -21.50 3.49 17.46
CA VAL A 73 -21.29 4.49 16.40
C VAL A 73 -20.40 3.93 15.28
N ASN A 74 -20.79 4.17 14.03
CA ASN A 74 -19.99 3.85 12.85
C ASN A 74 -19.09 5.03 12.49
N MET A 75 -17.82 4.73 12.26
CA MET A 75 -16.79 5.67 11.84
C MET A 75 -16.34 5.33 10.42
N TRP A 76 -16.12 6.35 9.62
CA TRP A 76 -15.64 6.24 8.25
C TRP A 76 -14.25 6.85 8.19
N ILE A 77 -13.22 6.00 8.07
CA ILE A 77 -11.83 6.44 8.00
C ILE A 77 -11.49 6.57 6.52
N TRP A 78 -11.36 7.80 6.05
CA TRP A 78 -10.89 8.08 4.70
C TRP A 78 -9.43 7.66 4.58
N ALA A 79 -9.08 6.97 3.50
CA ALA A 79 -7.69 6.71 3.19
C ALA A 79 -6.95 8.05 3.10
N PRO A 80 -5.73 8.14 3.66
CA PRO A 80 -4.97 9.38 3.65
C PRO A 80 -4.82 9.87 2.20
N ARG A 81 -5.31 11.08 1.93
CA ARG A 81 -5.08 11.71 0.63
C ARG A 81 -3.60 12.15 0.54
N PRO A 82 -2.99 12.02 -0.64
CA PRO A 82 -1.58 12.33 -0.86
C PRO A 82 -1.22 13.81 -0.68
#